data_AF-A0AAI9YUM7-F1
#
_entry.id   AF-A0AAI9YUM7-F1
#
_cell.length_a   1.000
_cell.length_b   1.000
_cell.length_c   1.000
_cell.angle_alpha   90.00
_cell.angle_beta   90.00
_cell.angle_gamma   90.00
#
_symmetry.space_group_name_H-M   'P 1'
#
loop_
_entity.id
_entity.type
_entity.pdbx_description
1 polymer ?
#
loop_
_entity_poly.entity_id
_entity_poly.type
_entity_poly.pdbx_seq_one_letter_code
_entity_poly.pdbx_strand_id
1 'polypeptide(L)'
;MAAVEVRKVLFSAGLGSPQRTQRHGANDLRESNQRRKGVEATLNYHKDNEDGSPPHPTYVDRPETYDRPFESHSVTISDLTGDEEEFSLDINGFQIHHSWSTEKQFQDDDQIRSSYYAEVEELLKAV
;
A
#
# COMPACT_ATOMS: atom_id res chain seq x y z
N MET A 1 52.20 -15.85 16.90
CA MET A 1 51.55 -16.08 18.21
C MET A 1 51.44 -14.75 18.92
N ALA A 2 50.22 -14.21 19.04
CA ALA A 2 49.90 -13.05 19.85
C ALA A 2 48.48 -13.25 20.41
N ALA A 3 48.36 -13.15 21.73
CA ALA A 3 47.18 -13.40 22.54
C ALA A 3 46.21 -12.20 22.50
N VAL A 4 44.90 -12.47 22.37
CA VAL A 4 43.80 -12.27 23.36
C VAL A 4 43.35 -10.82 23.57
N GLU A 5 42.04 -10.56 23.40
CA GLU A 5 41.15 -10.05 24.47
C GLU A 5 39.69 -10.08 23.99
N VAL A 6 38.86 -10.91 24.61
CA VAL A 6 37.41 -11.01 24.36
C VAL A 6 36.70 -10.11 25.36
N ARG A 7 36.07 -9.02 24.89
CA ARG A 7 35.24 -8.17 25.75
C ARG A 7 33.87 -8.79 25.97
N LYS A 8 33.65 -9.23 27.20
CA LYS A 8 32.38 -9.70 27.76
C LYS A 8 31.47 -8.48 28.00
N VAL A 9 30.33 -8.41 27.30
CA VAL A 9 29.29 -7.41 27.57
C VAL A 9 28.39 -7.93 28.70
N LEU A 10 28.32 -7.18 29.79
CA LEU A 10 27.45 -7.44 30.94
C LEU A 10 26.02 -6.96 30.62
N PHE A 11 25.05 -7.87 30.74
CA PHE A 11 23.62 -7.55 30.75
C PHE A 11 23.23 -7.05 32.15
N SER A 12 22.69 -5.84 32.26
CA SER A 12 22.00 -5.37 33.46
C SER A 12 20.51 -5.68 33.36
N ALA A 13 20.04 -6.53 34.28
CA ALA A 13 18.62 -6.77 34.50
C ALA A 13 18.02 -5.60 35.28
N GLY A 14 17.07 -4.88 34.68
CA GLY A 14 16.22 -3.90 35.37
C GLY A 14 14.76 -4.34 35.27
N LEU A 15 14.20 -4.82 36.39
CA LEU A 15 12.76 -5.03 36.53
C LEU A 15 12.03 -3.68 36.49
N GLY A 16 11.19 -3.48 35.47
CA GLY A 16 10.20 -2.40 35.39
C GLY A 16 8.79 -2.98 35.35
N SER A 17 7.94 -2.54 36.27
CA SER A 17 6.52 -2.92 36.42
C SER A 17 5.66 -2.52 35.20
N PRO A 18 4.54 -3.23 34.91
CA PRO A 18 3.74 -2.99 33.72
C PRO A 18 2.90 -1.71 33.84
N GLN A 19 3.12 -0.75 32.96
CA GLN A 19 2.24 0.42 32.80
C GLN A 19 0.96 0.00 32.05
N ARG A 20 -0.09 -0.15 32.86
CA ARG A 20 -1.50 0.19 32.59
C ARG A 20 -1.76 0.79 31.19
N THR A 21 -2.42 0.02 30.33
CA THR A 21 -2.99 0.44 29.04
C THR A 21 -3.81 1.72 29.22
N GLN A 22 -3.31 2.85 28.72
CA GLN A 22 -4.08 4.09 28.65
C GLN A 22 -5.05 3.98 27.47
N ARG A 23 -6.33 4.21 27.75
CA ARG A 23 -7.40 4.30 26.77
C ARG A 23 -7.17 5.54 25.89
N HIS A 24 -6.57 5.34 24.73
CA HIS A 24 -6.55 6.30 23.61
C HIS A 24 -7.87 6.16 22.85
N GLY A 25 -8.93 6.85 23.31
CA GLY A 25 -10.29 6.62 22.77
C GLY A 25 -11.04 7.88 22.34
N ALA A 26 -10.46 9.08 22.43
CA ALA A 26 -11.21 10.30 22.14
C ALA A 26 -10.38 11.46 21.54
N ASN A 27 -9.08 11.54 21.82
CA ASN A 27 -8.22 12.58 21.22
C ASN A 27 -7.79 12.24 19.78
N ASP A 28 -7.61 10.96 19.45
CA ASP A 28 -7.20 10.54 18.09
C ASP A 28 -8.27 10.85 17.03
N LEU A 29 -9.55 10.77 17.39
CA LEU A 29 -10.68 11.07 16.50
C LEU A 29 -10.84 12.58 16.21
N ARG A 30 -10.29 13.45 17.05
CA ARG A 30 -10.34 14.91 16.86
C ARG A 30 -9.17 15.43 16.04
N GLU A 31 -8.00 14.79 16.12
CA GLU A 31 -6.88 15.09 15.23
C GLU A 31 -7.08 14.55 13.82
N SER A 32 -7.73 13.39 13.64
CA SER A 32 -7.99 12.82 12.32
C SER A 32 -8.87 13.72 11.45
N ASN A 33 -9.90 14.34 12.04
CA ASN A 33 -10.88 15.15 11.31
C ASN A 33 -10.32 16.54 10.88
N GLN A 34 -9.31 17.08 11.57
CA GLN A 34 -8.60 18.29 11.13
C GLN A 34 -7.49 18.01 10.11
N ARG A 35 -7.12 16.74 9.89
CA ARG A 35 -6.05 16.31 8.98
C ARG A 35 -6.52 15.80 7.62
N ARG A 36 -7.83 15.63 7.38
CA ARG A 36 -8.37 15.26 6.05
C ARG A 36 -8.33 16.45 5.07
N LYS A 37 -7.17 17.09 4.90
CA LYS A 37 -6.93 18.00 3.79
C LYS A 37 -6.40 17.16 2.64
N GLY A 38 -7.13 17.12 1.54
CA GLY A 38 -6.65 16.48 0.33
C GLY A 38 -5.30 17.07 -0.11
N VAL A 39 -4.51 16.26 -0.79
CA VAL A 39 -3.19 16.64 -1.29
C VAL A 39 -3.33 17.03 -2.76
N GLU A 40 -2.90 18.23 -3.11
CA GLU A 40 -2.77 18.65 -4.50
C GLU A 40 -1.64 17.88 -5.19
N ALA A 41 -1.95 17.21 -6.29
CA ALA A 41 -1.03 16.41 -7.06
C ALA A 41 -1.22 16.65 -8.56
N THR A 42 -0.19 16.37 -9.35
CA THR A 42 -0.27 16.35 -10.81
C THR A 42 -0.21 14.90 -11.28
N LEU A 43 -1.27 14.44 -11.93
CA LEU A 43 -1.33 13.12 -12.55
C LEU A 43 -1.01 13.24 -14.03
N ASN A 44 -0.13 12.36 -14.52
CA ASN A 44 0.30 12.32 -15.91
C ASN A 44 -0.39 11.14 -16.60
N TYR A 45 -1.20 11.43 -17.60
CA TYR A 45 -1.93 10.45 -18.39
C TYR A 45 -1.28 10.27 -19.76
N HIS A 46 -1.55 9.13 -20.40
CA HIS A 46 -1.14 8.90 -21.77
C HIS A 46 -1.71 9.99 -22.68
N LYS A 47 -0.83 10.62 -23.48
CA LYS A 47 -1.26 11.55 -24.52
C LYS A 47 -1.34 10.81 -25.86
N ASP A 48 -2.53 10.77 -26.42
CA ASP A 48 -2.74 10.18 -27.74
C ASP A 48 -2.03 11.00 -28.83
N ASN A 49 -1.62 10.32 -29.91
CA ASN A 49 -1.02 11.00 -31.06
C ASN A 49 -2.06 11.90 -31.73
N GLU A 50 -1.65 13.08 -32.19
CA GLU A 50 -2.55 14.06 -32.83
C GLU A 50 -3.22 13.51 -34.10
N ASP A 51 -2.60 12.52 -34.74
CA ASP A 51 -3.11 11.84 -35.94
C ASP A 51 -3.98 10.60 -35.63
N GLY A 52 -4.18 10.27 -34.35
CA GLY A 52 -4.93 9.08 -33.91
C GLY A 52 -4.23 7.75 -34.18
N SER A 53 -2.96 7.77 -34.60
CA SER A 53 -2.18 6.54 -34.76
C SER A 53 -1.84 5.91 -33.40
N PRO A 54 -1.60 4.58 -33.34
CA PRO A 54 -1.11 3.94 -32.13
C PRO A 54 0.24 4.50 -31.67
N PRO A 55 0.55 4.47 -30.37
CA PRO A 55 1.86 4.90 -29.87
C PRO A 55 2.97 4.04 -30.49
N HIS A 56 4.10 4.66 -30.79
CA HIS A 56 5.22 3.93 -31.36
C HIS A 56 5.72 2.85 -30.36
N PRO A 57 6.20 1.70 -30.85
CA PRO A 57 6.76 0.66 -29.99
C PRO A 57 8.05 1.12 -29.32
N THR A 58 8.28 0.59 -28.12
CA THR A 58 9.50 0.82 -27.35
C THR A 58 10.50 -0.31 -27.64
N TYR A 59 11.75 0.03 -27.93
CA TYR A 59 12.79 -0.93 -28.28
C TYR A 59 13.92 -0.93 -27.25
N VAL A 60 14.35 -2.13 -26.84
CA VAL A 60 15.56 -2.30 -26.02
C VAL A 60 16.77 -1.77 -26.80
N ASP A 61 17.72 -1.16 -26.08
CA ASP A 61 18.92 -0.50 -26.62
C ASP A 61 18.68 0.76 -27.48
N ARG A 62 17.45 1.30 -27.48
CA ARG A 62 17.10 2.58 -28.12
C ARG A 62 16.40 3.52 -27.14
N PRO A 63 17.16 4.20 -26.26
CA PRO A 63 16.60 5.07 -25.22
C PRO A 63 15.70 6.18 -25.76
N GLU A 64 15.93 6.62 -26.99
CA GLU A 64 15.09 7.60 -27.69
C GLU A 64 13.65 7.11 -27.90
N THR A 65 13.39 5.80 -27.83
CA THR A 65 12.05 5.20 -27.94
C THR A 65 11.34 5.06 -26.58
N TYR A 66 11.91 5.60 -25.51
CA TYR A 66 11.33 5.57 -24.17
C TYR A 66 10.58 6.86 -23.84
N ASP A 67 10.92 7.96 -24.52
CA ASP A 67 10.24 9.23 -24.30
C ASP A 67 8.82 9.17 -24.85
N ARG A 68 7.84 9.39 -23.98
CA ARG A 68 6.41 9.38 -24.34
C ARG A 68 5.77 10.66 -23.83
N PRO A 69 5.08 11.40 -24.71
CA PRO A 69 4.35 12.57 -24.28
C PRO A 69 3.23 12.15 -23.33
N PHE A 70 2.98 12.99 -22.32
CA PHE A 70 1.89 12.81 -21.37
C PHE A 70 1.08 14.09 -21.23
N GLU A 71 -0.15 13.95 -20.77
CA GLU A 71 -1.02 15.07 -20.41
C GLU A 71 -1.10 15.17 -18.89
N SER A 72 -0.80 16.35 -18.36
CA SER A 72 -0.76 16.61 -16.91
C SER A 72 -2.07 17.21 -16.43
N HIS A 73 -2.67 16.61 -15.41
CA HIS A 73 -3.89 17.11 -14.76
C HIS A 73 -3.62 17.36 -13.27
N SER A 74 -3.90 18.58 -12.82
CA SER A 74 -3.88 18.92 -11.39
C SER A 74 -5.16 18.41 -10.73
N VAL A 75 -5.01 17.59 -9.70
CA VAL A 75 -6.12 16.98 -8.96
C VAL A 75 -5.85 17.01 -7.46
N THR A 76 -6.91 17.08 -6.68
CA THR A 76 -6.86 16.93 -5.23
C THR A 76 -7.09 15.46 -4.87
N ILE A 77 -6.13 14.82 -4.21
CA ILE A 77 -6.24 13.44 -3.71
C ILE A 77 -6.70 13.45 -2.26
N SER A 78 -7.84 12.82 -1.98
CA SER A 78 -8.44 12.75 -0.64
C SER A 78 -8.12 11.44 0.07
N ASP A 79 -7.98 11.50 1.40
CA ASP A 79 -7.92 10.32 2.27
C ASP A 79 -9.33 9.74 2.46
N LEU A 80 -9.49 8.44 2.22
CA LEU A 80 -10.78 7.73 2.33
C LEU A 80 -11.00 7.08 3.71
N THR A 81 -10.02 7.14 4.62
CA THR A 81 -10.05 6.44 5.92
C THR A 81 -11.25 6.90 6.76
N GLY A 82 -12.11 5.97 7.15
CA GLY A 82 -13.33 6.19 7.93
C GLY A 82 -14.61 6.40 7.11
N ASP A 83 -14.50 6.50 5.78
CA ASP A 83 -15.62 6.64 4.86
C ASP A 83 -15.64 5.45 3.87
N GLU A 84 -15.02 4.31 4.22
CA GLU A 84 -14.81 3.16 3.32
C GLU A 84 -16.12 2.58 2.75
N GLU A 85 -17.19 2.61 3.55
CA GLU A 85 -18.51 2.06 3.18
C GLU A 85 -19.23 2.89 2.10
N GLU A 86 -18.79 4.12 1.83
CA GLU A 86 -19.37 4.98 0.79
C GLU A 86 -18.90 4.58 -0.63
N PHE A 87 -17.89 3.73 -0.75
CA PHE A 87 -17.29 3.31 -2.01
C PHE A 87 -17.75 1.91 -2.41
N SER A 88 -18.43 1.82 -3.56
CA SER A 88 -18.91 0.54 -4.12
C SER A 88 -18.41 0.31 -5.53
N LEU A 89 -18.40 -0.96 -5.95
CA LEU A 89 -18.02 -1.35 -7.30
C LEU A 89 -18.88 -0.69 -8.38
N ASP A 90 -20.19 -0.59 -8.15
CA ASP A 90 -21.14 -0.04 -9.15
C ASP A 90 -20.96 1.46 -9.39
N ILE A 91 -20.56 2.21 -8.35
CA ILE A 91 -20.47 3.68 -8.43
C ILE A 91 -19.03 4.11 -8.75
N ASN A 92 -18.05 3.50 -8.07
CA ASN A 92 -16.66 3.96 -8.08
C ASN A 92 -15.73 3.03 -8.85
N GLY A 93 -16.19 1.82 -9.20
CA GLY A 93 -15.36 0.80 -9.82
C GLY A 93 -14.42 0.08 -8.85
N PHE A 94 -14.52 0.36 -7.54
CA PHE A 94 -13.80 -0.34 -6.48
C PHE A 94 -14.60 -0.33 -5.18
N GLN A 95 -14.34 -1.31 -4.32
CA GLN A 95 -14.91 -1.40 -2.99
C GLN A 95 -13.84 -1.87 -2.01
N ILE A 96 -13.90 -1.38 -0.78
CA ILE A 96 -12.98 -1.79 0.29
C ILE A 96 -13.62 -2.94 1.06
N HIS A 97 -12.88 -4.04 1.21
CA HIS A 97 -13.30 -5.18 2.02
C HIS A 97 -12.18 -5.56 2.99
N HIS A 98 -12.54 -5.77 4.26
CA HIS A 98 -11.59 -6.21 5.29
C HIS A 98 -11.59 -7.73 5.40
N SER A 99 -10.58 -8.37 4.84
CA SER A 99 -10.35 -9.81 4.97
C SER A 99 -8.90 -10.09 5.39
N TRP A 100 -8.72 -11.07 6.29
CA TRP A 100 -7.40 -11.43 6.78
C TRP A 100 -6.97 -12.74 6.13
N SER A 101 -5.93 -12.69 5.28
CA SER A 101 -5.33 -13.89 4.69
C SER A 101 -4.78 -14.83 5.77
N THR A 102 -5.00 -16.15 5.66
CA THR A 102 -4.36 -17.12 6.55
C THR A 102 -2.88 -17.28 6.21
N GLU A 103 -2.54 -17.25 4.93
CA GLU A 103 -1.15 -17.29 4.45
C GLU A 103 -0.47 -15.93 4.66
N LYS A 104 0.69 -15.91 5.34
CA LYS A 104 1.44 -14.67 5.63
C LYS A 104 2.88 -14.69 5.08
N GLN A 105 3.39 -15.85 4.71
CA GLN A 105 4.82 -16.05 4.47
C GLN A 105 5.12 -16.06 2.97
N PHE A 106 4.20 -16.59 2.16
CA PHE A 106 4.29 -16.59 0.70
C PHE A 106 5.61 -17.19 0.17
N GLN A 107 6.08 -18.28 0.80
CA GLN A 107 7.33 -18.95 0.43
C GLN A 107 7.12 -20.30 -0.27
N ASP A 108 5.92 -20.87 -0.18
CA ASP A 108 5.58 -22.17 -0.73
C ASP A 108 4.42 -22.03 -1.73
N ASP A 109 4.72 -22.31 -3.00
CA ASP A 109 3.76 -22.18 -4.10
C ASP A 109 2.53 -23.08 -3.92
N ASP A 110 2.70 -24.30 -3.41
CA ASP A 110 1.60 -25.25 -3.24
C ASP A 110 0.70 -24.80 -2.09
N GLN A 111 1.29 -24.29 -1.00
CA GLN A 111 0.56 -23.67 0.10
C GLN A 111 -0.25 -22.46 -0.38
N ILE A 112 0.39 -21.51 -1.09
CA ILE A 112 -0.27 -20.31 -1.62
C ILE A 112 -1.47 -20.66 -2.51
N ARG A 113 -1.31 -21.62 -3.42
CA ARG A 113 -2.41 -22.04 -4.30
C ARG A 113 -3.56 -22.68 -3.53
N SER A 114 -3.24 -23.50 -2.54
CA SER A 114 -4.26 -24.24 -1.78
C SER A 114 -5.02 -23.37 -0.79
N SER A 115 -4.38 -22.38 -0.17
CA SER A 115 -5.01 -21.50 0.84
C SER A 115 -5.39 -20.14 0.27
N TYR A 116 -4.40 -19.34 -0.12
CA TYR A 116 -4.60 -17.93 -0.47
C TYR A 116 -5.51 -17.76 -1.69
N TYR A 117 -5.34 -18.56 -2.75
CA TYR A 117 -6.22 -18.45 -3.91
C TYR A 117 -7.66 -18.87 -3.60
N ALA A 118 -7.84 -19.95 -2.83
CA ALA A 118 -9.17 -20.38 -2.39
C ALA A 118 -9.86 -19.31 -1.53
N GLU A 119 -9.13 -18.64 -0.64
CA GLU A 119 -9.65 -17.54 0.18
C GLU A 119 -10.08 -16.34 -0.69
N VAL A 120 -9.27 -15.96 -1.68
CA VAL A 120 -9.60 -14.86 -2.60
C VAL A 120 -10.79 -15.21 -3.48
N GLU A 121 -10.92 -16.45 -3.94
CA GLU A 121 -12.09 -16.91 -4.70
C GLU A 121 -13.39 -16.78 -3.88
N GLU A 122 -13.38 -17.20 -2.62
CA GLU A 122 -14.55 -17.05 -1.75
C GLU A 122 -14.86 -15.58 -1.45
N LEU A 123 -13.83 -14.74 -1.26
CA LEU A 123 -14.02 -13.30 -1.12
C LEU A 123 -14.69 -12.69 -2.35
N LEU A 124 -14.23 -13.03 -3.56
CA LEU A 124 -14.79 -12.51 -4.80
C LEU A 124 -16.24 -12.97 -5.05
N LYS A 125 -16.65 -14.12 -4.53
CA LYS A 125 -18.04 -14.60 -4.61
C LYS A 125 -18.98 -13.89 -3.62
N ALA A 126 -18.43 -13.34 -2.54
CA ALA A 126 -19.20 -12.70 -1.46
C ALA A 126 -19.42 -11.20 -1.67
N VAL A 127 -18.69 -10.60 -2.61
CA VAL A 127 -18.81 -9.18 -3.00
C VAL A 127 -19.90 -8.99 -4.05
#